data_AF-A0A523SH10-F1
#
_entry.id   AF-A0A523SH10-F1
#
_cell.length_a   1.000
_cell.length_b   1.000
_cell.length_c   1.000
_cell.angle_alpha   90.00
_cell.angle_beta   90.00
_cell.angle_gamma   90.00
#
_symmetry.space_group_name_H-M   'P 1'
#
loop_
_entity.id
_entity.type
_entity.pdbx_description
1 polymer ?
#
loop_
_entity_poly.entity_id
_entity_poly.type
_entity_poly.pdbx_seq_one_letter_code
_entity_poly.pdbx_strand_id
1 'polypeptide(L)'
;MKMCFLSITLLLLFPLFLNGEFIVCNEPGVQSEPEVGFDGTNYFVVWTDGRGAKSELYAARVTQSGIVLDPGGIPLLKELDEQTHPSVSFDGENYLVAYHYGC
;
A
#
# COMPACT_ATOMS: atom_id res chain seq x y z
N MET A 1 -1.46 7.65 21.02
CA MET A 1 -0.99 6.99 19.78
C MET A 1 -1.53 7.81 18.62
N LYS A 2 -0.65 8.39 17.80
CA LYS A 2 -1.05 9.14 16.60
C LYS A 2 -1.33 8.10 15.49
N MET A 3 -2.55 8.10 14.98
CA MET A 3 -2.91 7.35 13.76
C MET A 3 -2.19 8.03 12.59
N CYS A 4 -1.26 7.32 11.96
CA CYS A 4 -0.64 7.73 10.70
C CYS A 4 -1.36 6.99 9.58
N PHE A 5 -2.08 7.74 8.73
CA PHE A 5 -2.80 7.18 7.60
C PHE A 5 -1.93 7.23 6.35
N LEU A 6 -1.98 6.16 5.56
CA LEU A 6 -1.42 6.10 4.23
C LEU A 6 -2.40 6.77 3.25
N SER A 7 -2.11 8.00 2.82
CA SER A 7 -2.95 8.76 1.89
C SER A 7 -2.20 8.99 0.58
N ILE A 8 -2.74 8.48 -0.52
CA ILE A 8 -2.23 8.72 -1.88
C ILE A 8 -3.18 9.72 -2.56
N THR A 9 -2.71 10.94 -2.80
CA THR A 9 -3.50 11.96 -3.50
C THR A 9 -3.38 11.77 -5.01
N LEU A 10 -4.35 11.07 -5.60
CA LEU A 10 -4.47 10.95 -7.05
C LEU A 10 -4.99 12.27 -7.65
N LEU A 11 -4.11 13.07 -8.27
CA LEU A 11 -4.47 14.27 -9.03
C LEU A 11 -5.09 13.87 -10.38
N LEU A 12 -6.36 13.46 -10.37
CA LEU A 12 -7.17 13.37 -11.58
C LEU A 12 -8.43 14.24 -11.40
N LEU A 13 -8.72 15.04 -12.41
CA LEU A 13 -9.86 15.96 -12.53
C LEU A 13 -11.21 15.21 -12.50
N PHE A 14 -11.61 14.72 -11.33
CA PHE A 14 -12.95 14.21 -11.04
C PHE A 14 -13.53 15.01 -9.85
N PRO A 15 -14.66 15.71 -10.03
CA PRO A 15 -15.19 16.58 -8.99
C PRO A 15 -15.93 15.72 -7.95
N LEU A 16 -15.29 15.43 -6.81
CA LEU A 16 -15.91 15.25 -5.48
C LEU A 16 -14.92 14.65 -4.45
N PHE A 17 -13.72 15.23 -4.29
CA PHE A 17 -13.06 15.17 -2.99
C PHE A 17 -13.60 16.30 -2.09
N LEU A 18 -14.90 16.23 -1.76
CA LEU A 18 -15.46 17.00 -0.65
C LEU A 18 -15.24 16.18 0.63
N ASN A 19 -14.12 16.45 1.32
CA ASN A 19 -13.91 16.15 2.74
C ASN A 19 -13.70 14.69 3.18
N GLY A 20 -13.28 13.77 2.31
CA GLY A 20 -12.96 12.39 2.70
C GLY A 20 -11.54 11.98 2.28
N GLU A 21 -10.72 11.57 3.23
CA GLU A 21 -9.44 10.92 2.92
C GLU A 21 -9.69 9.62 2.14
N PHE A 22 -8.88 9.35 1.12
CA PHE A 22 -8.91 8.09 0.39
C PHE A 22 -8.10 7.04 1.16
N ILE A 23 -8.78 6.26 2.00
CA ILE A 23 -8.14 5.30 2.90
C ILE A 23 -7.97 3.94 2.21
N VAL A 24 -6.71 3.52 2.03
CA VAL A 24 -6.36 2.16 1.55
C VAL A 24 -6.36 1.15 2.69
N CYS A 25 -5.78 1.53 3.83
CA CYS A 25 -5.69 0.71 5.03
C CYS A 25 -5.99 1.56 6.28
N ASN A 26 -6.80 1.03 7.20
CA ASN A 26 -7.14 1.66 8.48
C ASN A 26 -6.83 0.76 9.69
N GLU A 27 -5.89 -0.17 9.53
CA GLU A 27 -5.50 -1.07 10.60
C GLU A 27 -4.59 -0.34 11.60
N PRO A 28 -4.69 -0.67 12.91
CA PRO A 28 -3.88 -0.04 13.92
C PRO A 28 -2.41 -0.40 13.71
N GLY A 29 -1.54 0.61 13.63
CA GLY A 29 -0.13 0.44 13.32
C GLY A 29 0.40 1.66 12.61
N VAL A 30 1.73 1.78 12.51
CA VAL A 30 2.33 2.79 11.64
C VAL A 30 2.24 2.27 10.22
N GLN A 31 1.59 3.03 9.34
CA GLN A 31 1.56 2.77 7.91
C GLN A 31 2.47 3.78 7.22
N SER A 32 3.51 3.31 6.54
CA SER A 32 4.55 4.18 5.98
C SER A 32 5.09 3.68 4.65
N GLU A 33 5.80 4.56 3.93
CA GLU A 33 6.50 4.24 2.68
C GLU A 33 5.58 3.60 1.62
N PRO A 34 4.46 4.27 1.24
CA PRO A 34 3.61 3.76 0.17
C PRO A 34 4.36 3.81 -1.16
N GLU A 35 4.25 2.75 -1.93
CA GLU A 35 4.64 2.67 -3.32
C GLU A 35 3.50 2.12 -4.16
N VAL A 36 3.43 2.54 -5.43
CA VAL A 36 2.32 2.18 -6.31
C VAL A 36 2.79 1.75 -7.70
N GLY A 37 2.28 0.60 -8.15
CA GLY A 37 2.41 0.11 -9.52
C GLY A 37 1.04 0.02 -10.19
N PHE A 38 1.00 0.01 -11.52
CA PHE A 38 -0.25 -0.12 -12.29
C PHE A 38 -0.12 -1.19 -13.35
N ASP A 39 -1.03 -2.18 -13.34
CA ASP A 39 -1.02 -3.30 -14.30
C ASP A 39 -1.80 -3.05 -15.60
N GLY A 40 -2.37 -1.86 -15.78
CA GLY A 40 -3.29 -1.57 -16.88
C GLY A 40 -4.78 -1.68 -16.50
N THR A 41 -5.09 -2.31 -15.36
CA THR A 41 -6.46 -2.53 -14.86
C THR A 41 -6.62 -2.03 -13.42
N ASN A 42 -5.71 -2.39 -12.52
CA ASN A 42 -5.70 -2.03 -11.11
C ASN A 42 -4.36 -1.40 -10.72
N TYR A 43 -4.42 -0.54 -9.71
CA TYR A 43 -3.24 -0.13 -8.94
C TYR A 43 -2.91 -1.21 -7.92
N PHE A 44 -1.63 -1.44 -7.71
CA PHE A 44 -1.11 -2.23 -6.61
C PHE A 44 -0.33 -1.31 -5.68
N VAL A 45 -0.87 -1.11 -4.49
CA VAL A 45 -0.28 -0.26 -3.47
C VAL A 45 0.43 -1.17 -2.48
N VAL A 46 1.71 -0.91 -2.25
CA VAL A 46 2.55 -1.62 -1.27
C VAL A 46 3.00 -0.63 -0.20
N TRP A 47 3.10 -1.05 1.05
CA TRP A 47 3.57 -0.20 2.14
C TRP A 47 4.25 -1.01 3.24
N THR A 48 5.03 -0.32 4.05
CA THR A 48 5.56 -0.82 5.32
C THR A 48 4.50 -0.69 6.39
N ASP A 49 4.17 -1.81 7.04
CA ASP A 49 3.11 -1.93 8.04
C ASP A 49 3.70 -2.34 9.40
N GLY A 50 3.52 -1.46 10.38
CA GLY A 50 3.96 -1.64 11.76
C GLY A 50 2.84 -2.09 12.70
N ARG A 51 1.81 -2.82 12.22
CA ARG A 51 0.76 -3.38 13.08
C ARG A 51 1.24 -4.53 13.97
N GLY A 52 2.33 -5.18 13.60
CA GLY A 52 2.93 -6.31 14.29
C GLY A 52 4.08 -5.95 15.23
N ALA A 53 4.83 -6.97 15.66
CA ALA A 53 6.05 -6.79 16.45
C ALA A 53 7.25 -6.32 15.61
N LYS A 54 7.17 -6.50 14.30
CA LYS A 54 8.16 -6.12 13.29
C LYS A 54 7.45 -5.37 12.17
N SER A 55 8.18 -4.51 11.45
CA SER A 55 7.69 -3.90 10.23
C SER A 55 7.65 -4.94 9.11
N GLU A 56 6.49 -5.13 8.51
CA GLU A 56 6.25 -6.10 7.44
C GLU A 56 5.67 -5.39 6.22
N LEU A 57 5.87 -5.95 5.02
CA LEU A 57 5.25 -5.39 3.83
C LEU A 57 3.83 -5.89 3.66
N TYR A 58 2.92 -4.95 3.44
CA TYR A 58 1.54 -5.20 3.08
C TYR A 58 1.24 -4.59 1.71
N ALA A 59 0.23 -5.13 1.05
CA ALA A 59 -0.25 -4.60 -0.20
C ALA A 59 -1.77 -4.65 -0.32
N ALA A 60 -2.31 -3.85 -1.23
CA ALA A 60 -3.72 -3.90 -1.62
C ALA A 60 -3.86 -3.51 -3.08
N ARG A 61 -4.81 -4.16 -3.77
CA ARG A 61 -5.23 -3.71 -5.09
C ARG A 61 -6.29 -2.64 -4.96
N VAL A 62 -6.22 -1.64 -5.84
CA VAL A 62 -7.20 -0.56 -5.95
C VAL A 62 -7.61 -0.45 -7.39
N THR A 63 -8.91 -0.50 -7.67
CA THR A 63 -9.43 -0.30 -9.03
C THR A 63 -9.19 1.13 -9.53
N GLN A 64 -9.28 1.34 -10.84
CA GLN A 64 -9.24 2.69 -11.43
C GLN A 64 -10.30 3.65 -10.88
N SER A 65 -11.43 3.12 -10.43
CA SER A 65 -12.52 3.90 -9.81
C SER A 65 -12.30 4.18 -8.33
N GLY A 66 -11.15 3.80 -7.75
CA GLY A 66 -10.85 4.03 -6.34
C GLY A 66 -11.49 3.00 -5.40
N ILE A 67 -11.98 1.86 -5.88
CA ILE A 67 -12.44 0.79 -4.99
C ILE A 67 -11.23 0.00 -4.50
N VAL A 68 -11.01 -0.05 -3.18
CA VAL A 68 -10.00 -0.91 -2.54
C VAL A 68 -10.51 -2.35 -2.53
N LEU A 69 -9.79 -3.25 -3.21
CA LEU A 69 -10.18 -4.65 -3.37
C LEU A 69 -9.74 -5.52 -2.20
N ASP A 70 -8.64 -5.14 -1.53
CA ASP A 70 -8.06 -5.88 -0.41
C ASP A 70 -8.02 -4.96 0.84
N PRO A 71 -9.17 -4.64 1.45
CA PRO A 71 -9.24 -3.72 2.58
C PRO A 71 -8.48 -4.27 3.79
N GLY A 72 -7.68 -3.41 4.44
CA GLY A 72 -6.78 -3.82 5.52
C GLY A 72 -5.47 -4.46 5.04
N GLY A 73 -5.32 -4.67 3.73
CA GLY A 73 -4.12 -5.18 3.09
C GLY A 73 -3.88 -6.68 3.28
N ILE A 74 -3.08 -7.23 2.38
CA ILE A 74 -2.54 -8.58 2.43
C ILE A 74 -1.05 -8.53 2.74
N PRO A 75 -0.52 -9.37 3.65
CA PRO A 75 0.92 -9.47 3.84
C PRO A 75 1.56 -10.04 2.57
N LEU A 76 2.61 -9.38 2.09
CA LEU A 76 3.34 -9.81 0.88
C LEU A 76 4.21 -11.04 1.15
N LEU A 77 4.81 -11.09 2.33
CA LEU A 77 5.71 -12.15 2.74
C LEU A 77 5.34 -12.58 4.16
N LYS A 78 5.45 -13.87 4.43
CA LYS A 78 5.32 -14.43 5.78
C LYS A 78 6.70 -14.85 6.27
N GLU A 79 7.56 -13.87 6.44
CA GLU A 79 8.93 -14.11 6.88
C GLU A 79 9.16 -13.57 8.29
N LEU A 80 10.17 -14.10 8.96
CA LEU A 80 10.42 -13.80 10.37
C LEU A 80 11.09 -12.45 10.61
N ASP A 81 11.66 -11.80 9.58
CA ASP A 81 12.44 -10.54 9.72
C ASP A 81 11.80 -9.33 9.06
N GLU A 82 12.26 -8.15 9.50
CA GLU A 82 11.75 -6.84 9.08
C GLU A 82 11.92 -6.62 7.58
N GLN A 83 10.88 -6.04 6.98
CA GLN A 83 10.81 -5.68 5.58
C GLN A 83 10.35 -4.24 5.47
N THR A 84 11.14 -3.41 4.80
CA THR A 84 10.89 -1.96 4.72
C THR A 84 11.31 -1.41 3.36
N HIS A 85 11.03 -0.13 3.11
CA HIS A 85 11.42 0.60 1.91
C HIS A 85 11.03 -0.15 0.62
N PRO A 86 9.72 -0.45 0.44
CA PRO A 86 9.29 -1.12 -0.77
C PRO A 86 9.58 -0.25 -2.00
N SER A 87 9.64 -0.90 -3.16
CA SER A 87 9.58 -0.31 -4.49
C SER A 87 8.87 -1.29 -5.40
N VAL A 88 7.98 -0.79 -6.27
CA VAL A 88 7.14 -1.63 -7.13
C VAL A 88 7.24 -1.23 -8.59
N SER A 89 7.25 -2.22 -9.47
CA SER A 89 7.14 -2.05 -10.92
C SER A 89 6.26 -3.15 -11.52
N PHE A 90 5.80 -2.99 -12.76
CA PHE A 90 5.00 -3.97 -13.48
C PHE A 90 5.63 -4.23 -14.85
N ASP A 91 5.85 -5.50 -15.20
CA ASP A 91 6.54 -5.89 -16.44
C ASP A 91 5.60 -6.15 -17.63
N GLY A 92 4.28 -6.05 -17.42
CA GLY A 92 3.25 -6.41 -18.40
C GLY A 92 2.45 -7.67 -18.02
N GLU A 93 2.96 -8.47 -17.08
CA GLU A 93 2.31 -9.68 -16.58
C GLU A 93 2.35 -9.77 -15.05
N ASN A 94 3.46 -9.38 -14.43
CA ASN A 94 3.71 -9.50 -13.00
C ASN A 94 4.17 -8.18 -12.37
N TYR A 95 3.84 -8.03 -11.08
CA TYR A 95 4.45 -7.01 -10.24
C TYR A 95 5.81 -7.48 -9.74
N LEU A 96 6.84 -6.67 -9.94
CA LEU A 96 8.14 -6.80 -9.28
C LEU A 96 8.13 -5.91 -8.04
N VAL A 97 8.39 -6.49 -6.87
CA VAL A 97 8.55 -5.75 -5.61
C VAL A 97 9.97 -5.95 -5.09
N ALA A 98 10.69 -4.84 -4.88
CA ALA A 98 11.99 -4.81 -4.22
C ALA A 98 11.84 -4.17 -2.83
N TYR A 99 12.63 -4.60 -1.87
CA TYR A 99 12.54 -4.14 -0.47
C TYR A 99 13.83 -4.43 0.30
N HIS A 100 14.00 -3.75 1.43
CA HIS A 100 15.07 -4.06 2.38
C HIS A 100 14.65 -5.24 3.26
N TYR A 101 15.51 -6.26 3.35
CA TYR A 101 15.31 -7.41 4.21
C TYR A 101 16.36 -7.42 5.32
N GLY A 102 15.90 -7.40 6.58
CA GLY A 102 16.78 -7.23 7.73
C GLY A 102 17.24 -5.78 7.93
N CYS A 103 17.68 -5.47 9.15
CA CYS A 103 18.22 -4.17 9.55
C CYS A 103 19.62 -3.93 8.97
#